data_AF-A0A4R7ZL18-F1
#
_entry.id   AF-A0A4R7ZL18-F1
#
_cell.length_a   1.000
_cell.length_b   1.000
_cell.length_c   1.000
_cell.angle_alpha   90.00
_cell.angle_beta   90.00
_cell.angle_gamma   90.00
#
_symmetry.space_group_name_H-M   'P 1'
#
loop_
_entity.id
_entity.type
_entity.pdbx_description
1 polymer ?
#
loop_
_entity_poly.entity_id
_entity_poly.type
_entity_poly.pdbx_seq_one_letter_code
_entity_poly.pdbx_strand_id
1 'polypeptide(L)'
;MEPVFAPGVPVGVRRLYEHRPELFVAADAPRPKRQTSWSVAPGNTFGTLLVWAAVCVGGWILALIVMAAILPTAVAAWAAVVLAGIAVLATGGILVKSVVEDRGHKAVRVQHGKYLLPKDFDDAAGRLLGRAQRAVKTVLEATVTRRGLLDEMKNELVLPEQLWDIAQVLREQTVLRARQKDIARGMETAELDAVLGPQRRALALSVDAIKRKVDLLDRYADRVRSADAALRAEAALEDGDRYIELLARTEPVGDTSVIQGFADEATALKDTLTRSINAARDAGRTLALPE
;
A
#
# COMPACT_ATOMS: atom_id res chain seq x y z
N MET A 1 9.44 -8.12 2.67
CA MET A 1 8.82 -7.01 3.42
C MET A 1 8.23 -6.07 2.40
N GLU A 2 6.96 -5.72 2.56
CA GLU A 2 6.25 -4.81 1.64
C GLU A 2 6.43 -3.35 2.08
N PRO A 3 6.32 -2.35 1.19
CA PRO A 3 6.28 -0.95 1.61
C PRO A 3 5.05 -0.69 2.50
N VAL A 4 5.17 0.26 3.41
CA VAL A 4 4.05 0.70 4.26
C VAL A 4 3.58 2.07 3.79
N PHE A 5 2.27 2.23 3.62
CA PHE A 5 1.67 3.49 3.20
C PHE A 5 0.85 4.07 4.36
N ALA A 6 0.87 5.39 4.50
CA ALA A 6 -0.03 6.05 5.44
C ALA A 6 -1.50 5.79 5.03
N PRO A 7 -2.43 5.65 5.98
CA PRO A 7 -3.83 5.35 5.69
C PRO A 7 -4.48 6.33 4.70
N GLY A 8 -4.13 7.61 4.77
CA GLY A 8 -4.62 8.66 3.86
C GLY A 8 -4.02 8.65 2.44
N VAL A 9 -3.08 7.75 2.11
CA VAL A 9 -2.53 7.63 0.75
C VAL A 9 -3.56 6.98 -0.18
N PRO A 10 -3.93 7.62 -1.30
CA PRO A 10 -4.90 7.06 -2.23
C PRO A 10 -4.48 5.70 -2.80
N VAL A 11 -5.45 4.79 -2.96
CA VAL A 11 -5.21 3.42 -3.49
C VAL A 11 -4.54 3.43 -4.87
N GLY A 12 -4.83 4.44 -5.70
CA GLY A 12 -4.16 4.60 -7.00
C GLY A 12 -2.65 4.82 -6.88
N VAL A 13 -2.19 5.48 -5.82
CA VAL A 13 -0.75 5.65 -5.55
C VAL A 13 -0.15 4.35 -5.02
N ARG A 14 -0.87 3.60 -4.19
CA ARG A 14 -0.42 2.29 -3.71
C ARG A 14 -0.22 1.31 -4.88
N ARG A 15 -1.20 1.23 -5.78
CA ARG A 15 -1.11 0.42 -7.02
C ARG A 15 0.01 0.86 -7.95
N LEU A 16 0.37 2.15 -7.94
CA LEU A 16 1.49 2.64 -8.73
C LEU A 16 2.81 2.02 -8.30
N TYR A 17 2.97 1.67 -7.02
CA TYR A 17 4.17 0.98 -6.53
C TYR A 17 4.31 -0.42 -7.13
N GLU A 18 3.21 -1.15 -7.32
CA GLU A 18 3.23 -2.50 -7.91
C GLU A 18 3.70 -2.46 -9.37
N HIS A 19 3.35 -1.41 -10.11
CA HIS A 19 3.62 -1.30 -11.55
C HIS A 19 4.89 -0.51 -11.86
N ARG A 20 5.25 0.47 -11.02
CA ARG A 20 6.38 1.39 -11.20
C ARG A 20 7.05 1.72 -9.85
N PRO A 21 7.70 0.73 -9.21
CA PRO A 21 8.37 0.93 -7.92
C PRO A 21 9.55 1.93 -8.01
N GLU A 22 10.14 2.09 -9.19
CA GLU A 22 11.26 3.00 -9.47
C GLU A 22 10.94 4.48 -9.22
N LEU A 23 9.66 4.85 -9.22
CA LEU A 23 9.23 6.22 -8.93
C LEU A 23 9.37 6.58 -7.45
N PHE A 24 9.42 5.57 -6.56
CA PHE A 24 9.38 5.76 -5.12
C PHE A 24 10.77 5.97 -4.52
N VAL A 25 10.94 7.15 -3.92
CA VAL A 25 12.18 7.59 -3.29
C VAL A 25 12.13 7.33 -1.79
N ALA A 26 13.26 6.87 -1.23
CA ALA A 26 13.45 6.64 0.21
C ALA A 26 13.05 7.88 1.02
N ALA A 27 12.53 7.68 2.22
CA ALA A 27 12.13 8.79 3.09
C ALA A 27 13.32 9.66 3.55
N ASP A 28 14.53 9.09 3.58
CA ASP A 28 15.76 9.81 3.92
C ASP A 28 16.36 10.59 2.74
N ALA A 29 15.93 10.28 1.51
CA ALA A 29 16.38 11.00 0.34
C ALA A 29 15.55 12.30 0.18
N PRO A 30 16.16 13.37 -0.37
CA PRO A 30 15.45 14.62 -0.56
C PRO A 30 14.22 14.42 -1.44
N ARG A 31 13.17 15.20 -1.14
CA ARG A 31 11.91 15.14 -1.88
C ARG A 31 12.19 15.23 -3.38
N PRO A 32 11.68 14.29 -4.19
CA PRO A 32 11.92 14.30 -5.63
C PRO A 32 11.46 15.63 -6.20
N LYS A 33 12.34 16.28 -6.97
CA LYS A 33 12.02 17.54 -7.65
C LYS A 33 10.92 17.29 -8.69
N ARG A 34 10.19 18.34 -9.04
CA ARG A 34 9.22 18.30 -10.14
C ARG A 34 9.94 17.84 -11.41
N GLN A 35 9.50 16.73 -11.99
CA GLN A 35 10.07 16.22 -13.24
C GLN A 35 9.09 16.55 -14.37
N THR A 36 9.52 17.43 -15.26
CA THR A 36 8.85 17.70 -16.54
C THR A 36 9.61 17.00 -17.66
N SER A 37 8.99 16.82 -18.84
CA SER A 37 9.68 16.22 -19.99
C SER A 37 10.96 16.99 -20.36
N TRP A 38 11.02 18.30 -20.06
CA TRP A 38 12.21 19.13 -20.19
C TRP A 38 13.33 18.85 -19.18
N SER A 39 13.01 18.37 -17.97
CA SER A 39 14.03 18.17 -16.93
C SER A 39 14.71 16.80 -16.98
N VAL A 40 14.07 15.79 -17.58
CA VAL A 40 14.57 14.39 -17.57
C VAL A 40 15.44 14.10 -18.79
N ALA A 41 15.16 14.73 -19.94
CA ALA A 41 15.92 14.51 -21.16
C ALA A 41 15.86 15.75 -22.09
N PRO A 42 16.48 16.89 -21.71
CA PRO A 42 16.42 18.10 -22.52
C PRO A 42 16.92 17.83 -23.96
N GLY A 43 17.95 17.01 -24.15
CA GLY A 43 18.45 16.65 -25.49
C GLY A 43 17.47 15.84 -26.34
N ASN A 44 16.69 14.94 -25.74
CA ASN A 44 15.74 14.10 -26.48
C ASN A 44 14.45 14.88 -26.80
N THR A 45 14.00 15.76 -25.89
CA THR A 45 12.82 16.60 -26.08
C THR A 45 13.12 17.77 -27.03
N PHE A 46 14.31 18.38 -26.96
CA PHE A 46 14.74 19.41 -27.91
C PHE A 46 14.99 18.79 -29.30
N GLY A 47 15.60 17.60 -29.36
CA GLY A 47 15.78 16.84 -30.60
C GLY A 47 14.45 16.45 -31.24
N THR A 48 13.48 15.94 -30.47
CA THR A 48 12.15 15.63 -31.01
C THR A 48 11.39 16.88 -31.42
N LEU A 49 11.48 18.00 -30.70
CA LEU A 49 10.89 19.27 -31.13
C LEU A 49 11.53 19.81 -32.40
N LEU A 50 12.86 19.70 -32.56
CA LEU A 50 13.56 20.10 -33.77
C LEU A 50 13.21 19.22 -34.96
N VAL A 51 13.16 17.89 -34.78
CA VAL A 51 12.73 16.94 -35.81
C VAL A 51 11.27 17.22 -36.19
N TRP A 52 10.39 17.47 -35.21
CA TRP A 52 8.98 17.77 -35.45
C TRP A 52 8.79 19.12 -36.15
N ALA A 53 9.56 20.14 -35.77
CA ALA A 53 9.60 21.43 -36.45
C ALA A 53 10.12 21.30 -37.89
N ALA A 54 11.17 20.50 -38.11
CA ALA A 54 11.71 20.22 -39.44
C ALA A 54 10.70 19.47 -40.33
N VAL A 55 10.01 18.47 -39.77
CA VAL A 55 8.93 17.74 -40.46
C VAL A 55 7.75 18.66 -40.77
N CYS A 56 7.36 19.53 -39.84
CA CYS A 56 6.27 20.48 -40.07
C CYS A 56 6.63 21.51 -41.12
N VAL A 57 7.80 22.15 -41.02
CA VAL A 57 8.27 23.16 -41.99
C VAL A 57 8.48 22.52 -43.36
N GLY A 58 9.15 21.37 -43.42
CA GLY A 58 9.37 20.64 -44.68
C GLY A 58 8.07 20.15 -45.32
N GLY A 59 7.16 19.60 -44.51
CA GLY A 59 5.82 19.20 -44.97
C GLY A 59 4.97 20.39 -45.43
N TRP A 60 5.08 21.54 -44.76
CA TRP A 60 4.39 22.77 -45.15
C TRP A 60 4.89 23.29 -46.50
N ILE A 61 6.21 23.35 -46.68
CA ILE A 61 6.84 23.78 -47.93
C ILE A 61 6.42 22.85 -49.07
N LEU A 62 6.45 21.54 -48.86
CA LEU A 62 6.01 20.55 -49.86
C LEU A 62 4.53 20.70 -50.21
N ALA A 63 3.66 20.88 -49.20
CA ALA A 63 2.23 21.09 -49.41
C ALA A 63 1.94 22.37 -50.20
N LEU A 64 2.65 23.46 -49.93
CA LEU A 64 2.54 24.70 -50.70
C LEU A 64 3.00 24.53 -52.15
N ILE A 65 4.10 23.81 -52.39
CA ILE A 65 4.59 23.52 -53.75
C ILE A 65 3.56 22.70 -54.54
N VAL A 66 2.99 21.66 -53.92
CA VAL A 66 1.96 20.81 -54.55
C VAL A 66 0.67 21.60 -54.80
N MET A 67 0.23 22.43 -53.85
CA MET A 67 -0.97 23.26 -54.04
C MET A 67 -0.79 24.29 -55.15
N ALA A 68 0.37 24.96 -55.21
CA ALA A 68 0.66 25.94 -56.25
C ALA A 68 0.72 25.32 -57.66
N ALA A 69 1.05 24.02 -57.76
CA ALA A 69 1.12 23.30 -59.02
C ALA A 69 -0.24 22.77 -59.51
N ILE A 70 -1.22 22.57 -58.63
CA ILE A 70 -2.45 21.81 -58.95
C ILE A 70 -3.73 22.64 -58.74
N LEU A 71 -3.76 23.60 -57.80
CA LEU A 71 -4.99 24.30 -57.41
C LEU A 71 -5.05 25.76 -57.88
N PRO A 72 -6.27 26.29 -58.15
CA PRO A 72 -6.49 27.72 -58.32
C PRO A 72 -6.05 28.50 -57.07
N THR A 73 -5.48 29.69 -57.28
CA THR A 73 -4.85 30.53 -56.24
C THR A 73 -5.76 30.83 -55.05
N ALA A 74 -7.06 31.02 -55.29
CA ALA A 74 -8.04 31.24 -54.24
C ALA A 74 -8.22 30.02 -53.31
N VAL A 75 -8.23 28.80 -53.85
CA VAL A 75 -8.38 27.57 -53.06
C VAL A 75 -7.10 27.25 -52.30
N ALA A 76 -5.94 27.49 -52.92
CA ALA A 76 -4.64 27.33 -52.27
C ALA A 76 -4.47 28.26 -51.05
N ALA A 77 -4.95 29.50 -51.12
CA ALA A 77 -4.89 30.45 -50.01
C ALA A 77 -5.68 29.98 -48.78
N TRP A 78 -6.93 29.54 -48.97
CA TRP A 78 -7.75 29.05 -47.86
C TRP A 78 -7.22 27.74 -47.26
N ALA A 79 -6.74 26.82 -48.10
CA ALA A 79 -6.13 25.57 -47.64
C ALA A 79 -4.84 25.80 -46.84
N ALA A 80 -4.03 26.81 -47.22
CA ALA A 80 -2.86 27.22 -46.44
C ALA A 80 -3.23 27.72 -45.04
N VAL A 81 -4.31 28.52 -44.91
CA VAL A 81 -4.79 29.01 -43.60
C VAL A 81 -5.25 27.85 -42.71
N VAL A 82 -5.97 26.87 -43.27
CA VAL A 82 -6.42 25.68 -42.52
C VAL A 82 -5.23 24.83 -42.07
N LEU A 83 -4.26 24.60 -42.95
CA LEU A 83 -3.02 23.88 -42.62
C LEU A 83 -2.19 24.61 -41.55
N ALA A 84 -2.13 25.94 -41.58
CA ALA A 84 -1.49 26.74 -40.53
C ALA A 84 -2.20 26.54 -39.19
N GLY A 85 -3.53 26.60 -39.18
CA GLY A 85 -4.35 26.39 -37.99
C GLY A 85 -4.11 25.01 -37.36
N ILE A 86 -4.09 23.95 -38.18
CA ILE A 86 -3.82 22.57 -37.71
C ILE A 86 -2.40 22.45 -37.15
N ALA A 87 -1.40 23.03 -37.83
CA ALA A 87 -0.01 23.01 -37.37
C ALA A 87 0.15 23.72 -36.01
N VAL A 88 -0.51 24.88 -35.82
CA VAL A 88 -0.50 25.61 -34.54
C VAL A 88 -1.16 24.79 -33.43
N LEU A 89 -2.31 24.16 -33.69
CA LEU A 89 -3.00 23.32 -32.71
C LEU A 89 -2.18 22.08 -32.33
N ALA A 90 -1.58 21.41 -33.31
CA ALA A 90 -0.74 20.24 -33.07
C ALA A 90 0.54 20.59 -32.30
N THR A 91 1.20 21.70 -32.66
CA THR A 91 2.38 22.22 -31.93
C THR A 91 2.01 22.59 -30.50
N GLY A 92 0.89 23.30 -30.31
CA GLY A 92 0.37 23.65 -28.99
C GLY A 92 0.07 22.43 -28.14
N GLY A 93 -0.53 21.38 -28.71
CA GLY A 93 -0.82 20.13 -28.01
C GLY A 93 0.44 19.39 -27.54
N ILE A 94 1.49 19.34 -28.36
CA ILE A 94 2.79 18.73 -28.00
C ILE A 94 3.49 19.55 -26.92
N LEU A 95 3.46 20.88 -27.04
CA LEU A 95 4.07 21.78 -26.07
C LEU A 95 3.40 21.62 -24.69
N VAL A 96 2.07 21.63 -24.65
CA VAL A 96 1.30 21.38 -23.42
C VAL A 96 1.63 20.02 -22.82
N LYS A 97 1.66 18.95 -23.63
CA LYS A 97 2.00 17.59 -23.15
C LYS A 97 3.42 17.49 -22.59
N SER A 98 4.38 18.26 -23.12
CA SER A 98 5.77 18.26 -22.65
C SER A 98 5.99 19.07 -21.36
N VAL A 99 5.17 20.09 -21.13
CA VAL A 99 5.19 20.94 -19.92
C VAL A 99 4.40 20.31 -18.76
N VAL A 100 3.39 19.50 -19.08
CA VAL A 100 2.61 18.77 -18.09
C VAL A 100 3.47 17.64 -17.50
N GLU A 101 3.56 17.65 -16.18
CA GLU A 101 4.25 16.60 -15.44
C GLU A 101 3.47 15.28 -15.50
N ASP A 102 4.20 14.18 -15.63
CA ASP A 102 3.62 12.85 -15.61
C ASP A 102 2.84 12.62 -14.31
N ARG A 103 1.58 12.16 -14.44
CA ARG A 103 0.66 12.01 -13.31
C ARG A 103 1.25 11.11 -12.22
N GLY A 104 2.02 10.08 -12.60
CA GLY A 104 2.70 9.18 -11.68
C GLY A 104 3.75 9.90 -10.81
N HIS A 105 4.67 10.62 -11.44
CA HIS A 105 5.71 11.39 -10.75
C HIS A 105 5.13 12.47 -9.83
N LYS A 106 4.08 13.17 -10.29
CA LYS A 106 3.34 14.12 -9.46
C LYS A 106 2.72 13.43 -8.24
N ALA A 107 2.06 12.30 -8.44
CA ALA A 107 1.39 11.57 -7.36
C ALA A 107 2.39 11.11 -6.28
N VAL A 108 3.51 10.49 -6.68
CA VAL A 108 4.54 10.05 -5.73
C VAL A 108 5.18 11.24 -5.01
N ARG A 109 5.52 12.33 -5.70
CA ARG A 109 6.08 13.53 -5.06
C ARG A 109 5.13 14.16 -4.04
N VAL A 110 3.84 14.24 -4.37
CA VAL A 110 2.84 14.81 -3.45
C VAL A 110 2.72 13.96 -2.19
N GLN A 111 2.84 12.64 -2.32
CA GLN A 111 2.75 11.70 -1.21
C GLN A 111 4.12 11.37 -0.57
N HIS A 112 5.20 12.03 -0.97
CA HIS A 112 6.52 11.81 -0.37
C HIS A 112 6.48 12.10 1.14
N GLY A 113 7.06 11.20 1.93
CA GLY A 113 6.98 11.21 3.39
C GLY A 113 5.71 10.54 3.97
N LYS A 114 4.76 10.11 3.12
CA LYS A 114 3.57 9.35 3.50
C LYS A 114 3.63 7.88 3.08
N TYR A 115 4.81 7.41 2.71
CA TYR A 115 5.10 6.01 2.44
C TYR A 115 6.52 5.71 2.92
N LEU A 116 6.75 4.46 3.34
CA LEU A 116 8.02 3.96 3.82
C LEU A 116 8.38 2.71 3.02
N LEU A 117 9.59 2.68 2.50
CA LEU A 117 10.13 1.64 1.65
C LEU A 117 10.97 0.66 2.49
N PRO A 118 11.15 -0.60 2.05
CA PRO A 118 12.00 -1.55 2.78
C PRO A 118 13.43 -1.05 3.05
N LYS A 119 13.96 -0.21 2.14
CA LYS A 119 15.27 0.44 2.28
C LYS A 119 15.36 1.50 3.38
N ASP A 120 14.23 1.96 3.92
CA ASP A 120 14.19 2.95 5.01
C ASP A 120 14.39 2.29 6.40
N PHE A 121 14.57 0.97 6.45
CA PHE A 121 14.68 0.18 7.67
C PHE A 121 15.98 -0.61 7.69
N ASP A 122 16.58 -0.74 8.87
CA ASP A 122 17.62 -1.75 9.09
C ASP A 122 17.02 -3.15 9.29
N ASP A 123 17.87 -4.18 9.28
CA ASP A 123 17.42 -5.57 9.31
C ASP A 123 16.54 -5.90 10.54
N ALA A 124 16.85 -5.31 11.70
CA ALA A 124 16.08 -5.56 12.92
C ALA A 124 14.69 -4.90 12.85
N ALA A 125 14.63 -3.64 12.41
CA ALA A 125 13.37 -2.94 12.19
C ALA A 125 12.53 -3.63 11.08
N GLY A 126 13.17 -4.04 9.99
CA GLY A 126 12.55 -4.74 8.88
C GLY A 126 11.89 -6.05 9.28
N ARG A 127 12.55 -6.86 10.14
CA ARG A 127 11.96 -8.09 10.69
C ARG A 127 10.75 -7.82 11.57
N LEU A 128 10.83 -6.82 12.45
CA LEU A 128 9.75 -6.50 13.39
C LEU A 128 8.52 -5.94 12.67
N LEU A 129 8.73 -5.03 11.71
CA LEU A 129 7.65 -4.53 10.87
C LEU A 129 7.07 -5.62 9.98
N GLY A 130 7.90 -6.52 9.43
CA GLY A 130 7.42 -7.68 8.68
C GLY A 130 6.52 -8.61 9.49
N ARG A 131 6.76 -8.76 10.81
CA ARG A 131 5.84 -9.48 11.71
C ARG A 131 4.52 -8.75 11.85
N ALA A 132 4.56 -7.45 12.15
CA ALA A 132 3.36 -6.62 12.29
C ALA A 132 2.50 -6.62 11.01
N GLN A 133 3.12 -6.52 9.83
CA GLN A 133 2.45 -6.61 8.54
C GLN A 133 1.69 -7.93 8.37
N ARG A 134 2.32 -9.06 8.74
CA ARG A 134 1.66 -10.38 8.67
C ARG A 134 0.50 -10.50 9.64
N ALA A 135 0.63 -9.98 10.85
CA ALA A 135 -0.44 -9.97 11.84
C ALA A 135 -1.66 -9.18 11.31
N VAL A 136 -1.44 -7.95 10.85
CA VAL A 136 -2.49 -7.10 10.28
C VAL A 136 -3.15 -7.77 9.06
N LYS A 137 -2.35 -8.32 8.14
CA LYS A 137 -2.85 -9.05 6.97
C LYS A 137 -3.72 -10.23 7.38
N THR A 138 -3.28 -11.03 8.35
CA THR A 138 -4.04 -12.17 8.88
C THR A 138 -5.41 -11.75 9.40
N VAL A 139 -5.47 -10.62 10.11
CA VAL A 139 -6.74 -10.11 10.64
C VAL A 139 -7.66 -9.60 9.54
N LEU A 140 -7.15 -8.79 8.62
CA LEU A 140 -7.95 -8.19 7.54
C LEU A 140 -8.47 -9.23 6.54
N GLU A 141 -7.70 -10.30 6.30
CA GLU A 141 -8.10 -11.37 5.36
C GLU A 141 -9.01 -12.44 6.00
N ALA A 142 -9.15 -12.46 7.32
CA ALA A 142 -9.95 -13.44 8.03
C ALA A 142 -11.45 -13.34 7.67
N THR A 143 -12.13 -14.48 7.58
CA THR A 143 -13.55 -14.54 7.23
C THR A 143 -14.42 -13.94 8.31
N VAL A 144 -14.05 -14.13 9.59
CA VAL A 144 -14.72 -13.48 10.73
C VAL A 144 -14.69 -11.95 10.65
N THR A 145 -13.64 -11.36 10.08
CA THR A 145 -13.54 -9.91 9.85
C THR A 145 -14.44 -9.50 8.69
N ARG A 146 -14.33 -10.18 7.55
CA ARG A 146 -15.13 -9.89 6.34
C ARG A 146 -16.64 -10.11 6.49
N ARG A 147 -17.06 -10.92 7.47
CA ARG A 147 -18.48 -11.14 7.81
C ARG A 147 -18.99 -10.13 8.85
N GLY A 148 -18.20 -9.15 9.27
CA GLY A 148 -18.59 -8.18 10.28
C GLY A 148 -18.80 -8.76 11.69
N LEU A 149 -18.29 -9.97 11.96
CA LEU A 149 -18.39 -10.61 13.28
C LEU A 149 -17.42 -9.97 14.28
N LEU A 150 -16.38 -9.32 13.77
CA LEU A 150 -15.54 -8.39 14.50
C LEU A 150 -15.97 -6.96 14.21
N ASP A 151 -15.51 -6.00 15.01
CA ASP A 151 -15.79 -4.56 14.81
C ASP A 151 -15.08 -4.07 13.53
N GLU A 152 -15.68 -4.39 12.37
CA GLU A 152 -15.08 -4.33 11.02
C GLU A 152 -14.57 -2.94 10.67
N MET A 153 -15.38 -1.92 10.93
CA MET A 153 -15.01 -0.51 10.71
C MET A 153 -13.79 -0.09 11.55
N LYS A 154 -13.65 -0.59 12.78
CA LYS A 154 -12.45 -0.33 13.58
C LYS A 154 -11.25 -1.09 13.04
N ASN A 155 -11.42 -2.33 12.61
CA ASN A 155 -10.29 -3.12 12.11
C ASN A 155 -9.73 -2.55 10.80
N GLU A 156 -10.59 -2.12 9.87
CA GLU A 156 -10.16 -1.57 8.59
C GLU A 156 -9.49 -0.20 8.69
N LEU A 157 -9.86 0.61 9.68
CA LEU A 157 -9.30 1.96 9.86
C LEU A 157 -8.13 1.99 10.85
N VAL A 158 -8.30 1.34 12.01
CA VAL A 158 -7.33 1.40 13.11
C VAL A 158 -6.10 0.56 12.82
N LEU A 159 -6.23 -0.65 12.26
CA LEU A 159 -5.05 -1.51 12.04
C LEU A 159 -4.05 -0.90 11.04
N PRO A 160 -4.47 -0.29 9.91
CA PRO A 160 -3.55 0.43 9.04
C PRO A 160 -2.90 1.65 9.71
N GLU A 161 -3.62 2.38 10.56
CA GLU A 161 -3.07 3.49 11.37
C GLU A 161 -1.99 2.98 12.32
N GLN A 162 -2.30 1.93 13.11
CA GLN A 162 -1.35 1.34 14.04
C GLN A 162 -0.10 0.80 13.33
N LEU A 163 -0.25 0.19 12.15
CA LEU A 163 0.86 -0.30 11.35
C LEU A 163 1.73 0.85 10.84
N TRP A 164 1.12 1.95 10.41
CA TRP A 164 1.82 3.16 9.99
C TRP A 164 2.62 3.78 11.14
N ASP A 165 2.01 3.91 12.32
CA ASP A 165 2.70 4.46 13.50
C ASP A 165 3.90 3.60 13.92
N ILE A 166 3.73 2.27 13.93
CA ILE A 166 4.84 1.33 14.18
C ILE A 166 5.95 1.54 13.15
N ALA A 167 5.60 1.65 11.86
CA ALA A 167 6.57 1.86 10.81
C ALA A 167 7.32 3.20 10.96
N GLN A 168 6.65 4.28 11.35
CA GLN A 168 7.28 5.57 11.59
C GLN A 168 8.32 5.50 12.73
N VAL A 169 7.94 4.91 13.86
CA VAL A 169 8.85 4.77 15.01
C VAL A 169 10.04 3.86 14.65
N LEU A 170 9.81 2.75 13.96
CA LEU A 170 10.88 1.83 13.53
C LEU A 170 11.87 2.49 12.56
N ARG A 171 11.39 3.37 11.67
CA ARG A 171 12.26 4.18 10.83
C ARG A 171 13.09 5.12 11.68
N GLU A 172 12.48 5.85 12.60
CA GLU A 172 13.20 6.78 13.46
C GLU A 172 14.28 6.07 14.28
N GLN A 173 13.98 4.89 14.83
CA GLN A 173 14.97 4.05 15.51
C GLN A 173 16.10 3.60 14.58
N THR A 174 15.83 3.33 13.30
CA THR A 174 16.85 3.00 12.30
C THR A 174 17.79 4.18 12.06
N VAL A 175 17.22 5.38 11.84
CA VAL A 175 17.99 6.62 11.63
C VAL A 175 18.83 6.95 12.86
N LEU A 176 18.27 6.84 14.07
CA LEU A 176 18.99 7.09 15.32
C LEU A 176 20.14 6.09 15.52
N ARG A 177 19.94 4.80 15.22
CA ARG A 177 21.01 3.78 15.28
C ARG A 177 22.14 4.08 14.29
N ALA A 178 21.80 4.47 13.06
CA ALA A 178 22.79 4.88 12.07
C ALA A 178 23.62 6.08 12.56
N ARG A 179 22.96 7.14 13.06
CA ARG A 179 23.65 8.32 13.62
C ARG A 179 24.55 7.98 14.80
N GLN A 180 24.09 7.15 15.74
CA GLN A 180 24.90 6.71 16.87
C GLN A 180 26.14 5.93 16.42
N LYS A 181 26.01 5.08 15.38
CA LYS A 181 27.13 4.34 14.80
C LYS A 181 28.15 5.26 14.14
N ASP A 182 27.72 6.36 13.54
CA ASP A 182 28.63 7.32 12.90
C ASP A 182 29.35 8.19 13.94
N ILE A 183 28.64 8.64 14.97
CA ILE A 183 29.22 9.37 16.11
C ILE A 183 30.26 8.51 16.84
N ALA A 184 29.96 7.22 17.05
CA ALA A 184 30.86 6.29 17.73
C ALA A 184 32.18 6.04 16.97
N ARG A 185 32.25 6.30 15.66
CA ARG A 185 33.50 6.16 14.90
C ARG A 185 34.47 7.33 15.11
N GLY A 186 34.00 8.45 15.69
CA GLY A 186 34.78 9.69 15.82
C GLY A 186 35.10 10.13 17.25
N MET A 187 34.78 9.33 18.28
CA MET A 187 34.99 9.69 19.69
C MET A 187 35.71 8.58 20.48
N GLU A 188 36.45 8.97 21.52
CA GLU A 188 37.02 8.05 22.51
C GLU A 188 35.93 7.44 23.40
N THR A 189 36.16 6.23 23.91
CA THR A 189 35.15 5.40 24.59
C THR A 189 34.54 6.02 25.86
N ALA A 190 35.31 6.76 26.66
CA ALA A 190 34.82 7.37 27.89
C ALA A 190 33.89 8.58 27.64
N GLU A 191 34.25 9.46 26.70
CA GLU A 191 33.42 10.59 26.28
C GLU A 191 32.16 10.11 25.53
N LEU A 192 32.31 9.06 24.73
CA LEU A 192 31.22 8.42 24.02
C LEU A 192 30.14 7.88 24.97
N ASP A 193 30.53 7.22 26.06
CA ASP A 193 29.58 6.63 27.01
C ASP A 193 28.86 7.70 27.84
N ALA A 194 29.52 8.82 28.18
CA ALA A 194 28.89 9.95 28.85
C ALA A 194 27.79 10.60 27.98
N VAL A 195 28.05 10.76 26.68
CA VAL A 195 27.12 11.43 25.75
C VAL A 195 26.03 10.50 25.22
N LEU A 196 26.37 9.26 24.84
CA LEU A 196 25.44 8.32 24.20
C LEU A 196 24.72 7.39 25.17
N GLY A 197 25.21 7.22 26.41
CA GLY A 197 24.60 6.31 27.39
C GLY A 197 23.10 6.54 27.59
N PRO A 198 22.64 7.78 27.91
CA PRO A 198 21.22 8.09 28.04
C PRO A 198 20.42 7.86 26.74
N GLN A 199 20.99 8.22 25.58
CA GLN A 199 20.34 8.08 24.28
C GLN A 199 20.13 6.61 23.90
N ARG A 200 21.12 5.75 24.16
CA ARG A 200 21.02 4.30 23.96
C ARG A 200 19.95 3.68 24.85
N ARG A 201 19.84 4.11 26.11
CA ARG A 201 18.78 3.66 27.03
C ARG A 201 17.39 4.07 26.54
N ALA A 202 17.21 5.33 26.14
CA ALA A 202 15.95 5.81 25.60
C ALA A 202 15.54 5.04 24.33
N LEU A 203 16.50 4.82 23.42
CA LEU A 203 16.28 4.02 22.22
C LEU A 203 15.90 2.57 22.54
N ALA A 204 16.58 1.93 23.51
CA ALA A 204 16.26 0.57 23.93
C ALA A 204 14.83 0.45 24.49
N LEU A 205 14.43 1.41 25.34
CA LEU A 205 13.06 1.48 25.88
C LEU A 205 12.02 1.63 24.77
N SER A 206 12.30 2.48 23.77
CA SER A 206 11.44 2.66 22.60
C SER A 206 11.32 1.37 21.78
N VAL A 207 12.44 0.67 21.55
CA VAL A 207 12.46 -0.62 20.83
C VAL A 207 11.60 -1.65 21.57
N ASP A 208 11.73 -1.75 22.90
CA ASP A 208 10.98 -2.72 23.69
C ASP A 208 9.48 -2.37 23.76
N ALA A 209 9.13 -1.09 23.78
CA ALA A 209 7.73 -0.67 23.65
C ALA A 209 7.11 -1.10 22.31
N ILE A 210 7.83 -0.90 21.19
CA ILE A 210 7.35 -1.34 19.87
C ILE A 210 7.26 -2.86 19.78
N LYS A 211 8.22 -3.62 20.34
CA LYS A 211 8.10 -5.09 20.42
C LYS A 211 6.82 -5.52 21.13
N ARG A 212 6.52 -4.94 22.30
CA ARG A 212 5.28 -5.25 23.04
C ARG A 212 4.03 -4.96 22.21
N LYS A 213 4.02 -3.85 21.47
CA LYS A 213 2.92 -3.48 20.57
C LYS A 213 2.75 -4.50 19.44
N VAL A 214 3.84 -4.96 18.82
CA VAL A 214 3.80 -6.03 17.81
C VAL A 214 3.35 -7.37 18.43
N ASP A 215 3.79 -7.71 19.63
CA ASP A 215 3.35 -8.93 20.32
C ASP A 215 1.85 -8.90 20.69
N LEU A 216 1.29 -7.72 20.94
CA LEU A 216 -0.17 -7.54 21.08
C LEU A 216 -0.89 -7.79 19.74
N LEU A 217 -0.37 -7.25 18.63
CA LEU A 217 -0.91 -7.49 17.29
C LEU A 217 -0.86 -8.97 16.90
N ASP A 218 0.26 -9.65 17.17
CA ASP A 218 0.41 -11.08 16.90
C ASP A 218 -0.61 -11.90 17.72
N ARG A 219 -0.76 -11.62 19.02
CA ARG A 219 -1.77 -12.28 19.86
C ARG A 219 -3.18 -12.05 19.36
N TYR A 220 -3.49 -10.84 18.89
CA TYR A 220 -4.79 -10.55 18.30
C TYR A 220 -5.01 -11.36 17.01
N ALA A 221 -4.02 -11.40 16.12
CA ALA A 221 -4.09 -12.20 14.90
C ALA A 221 -4.31 -13.70 15.20
N ASP A 222 -3.69 -14.24 16.24
CA ASP A 222 -3.91 -15.63 16.67
C ASP A 222 -5.32 -15.88 17.20
N ARG A 223 -5.90 -14.91 17.94
CA ARG A 223 -7.31 -14.97 18.37
C ARG A 223 -8.27 -14.93 17.19
N VAL A 224 -8.02 -14.05 16.23
CA VAL A 224 -8.81 -13.98 14.99
C VAL A 224 -8.71 -15.28 14.19
N ARG A 225 -7.52 -15.88 14.09
CA ARG A 225 -7.34 -17.19 13.44
C ARG A 225 -8.12 -18.30 14.13
N SER A 226 -8.16 -18.28 15.46
CA SER A 226 -8.93 -19.24 16.27
C SER A 226 -10.43 -19.08 16.04
N ALA A 227 -10.93 -17.84 15.98
CA ALA A 227 -12.32 -17.55 15.65
C ALA A 227 -12.68 -17.97 14.22
N ASP A 228 -11.79 -17.72 13.26
CA ASP A 228 -11.97 -18.16 11.87
C ASP A 228 -12.00 -19.69 11.73
N ALA A 229 -11.20 -20.40 12.53
CA ALA A 229 -11.24 -21.86 12.59
C ALA A 229 -12.56 -22.38 13.19
N ALA A 230 -13.05 -21.77 14.27
CA ALA A 230 -14.34 -22.11 14.86
C ALA A 230 -15.50 -21.85 13.89
N LEU A 231 -15.46 -20.74 13.15
CA LEU A 231 -16.47 -20.41 12.15
C LEU A 231 -16.49 -21.42 10.99
N ARG A 232 -15.31 -21.87 10.54
CA ARG A 232 -15.19 -22.91 9.50
C ARG A 232 -15.71 -24.26 9.98
N ALA A 233 -15.50 -24.58 11.26
CA ALA A 233 -16.04 -25.81 11.85
C ALA A 233 -17.58 -25.76 11.94
N GLU A 234 -18.17 -24.61 12.33
CA GLU A 234 -19.62 -24.44 12.38
C GLU A 234 -20.26 -24.66 11.00
N ALA A 235 -19.70 -24.02 9.96
CA ALA A 235 -20.19 -24.18 8.60
C ALA A 235 -20.15 -25.65 8.11
N ALA A 236 -19.16 -26.43 8.57
CA ALA A 236 -19.07 -27.85 8.24
C ALA A 236 -20.16 -28.70 8.92
N LEU A 237 -20.62 -28.31 10.12
CA LEU A 237 -21.74 -28.98 10.78
C LEU A 237 -23.08 -28.65 10.13
N GLU A 238 -23.31 -27.42 9.67
CA GLU A 238 -24.54 -27.07 8.93
C GLU A 238 -24.71 -27.92 7.66
N ASP A 239 -23.60 -28.21 6.96
CA ASP A 239 -23.61 -29.16 5.84
C ASP A 239 -23.93 -30.59 6.31
N GLY A 240 -23.44 -30.99 7.48
CA GLY A 240 -23.76 -32.27 8.12
C GLY A 240 -25.23 -32.43 8.48
N ASP A 241 -25.86 -31.40 9.05
CA ASP A 241 -27.29 -31.37 9.37
C ASP A 241 -28.15 -31.59 8.11
N ARG A 242 -27.69 -31.06 6.97
CA ARG A 242 -28.36 -31.27 5.68
C ARG A 242 -28.30 -32.73 5.20
N TYR A 243 -27.21 -33.43 5.48
CA TYR A 243 -27.11 -34.88 5.22
C TYR A 243 -28.00 -35.69 6.18
N ILE A 244 -28.11 -35.27 7.45
CA ILE A 244 -29.02 -35.88 8.42
C ILE A 244 -30.48 -35.69 7.96
N GLU A 245 -30.86 -34.50 7.50
CA GLU A 245 -32.20 -34.25 6.96
C GLU A 245 -32.49 -35.11 5.72
N LEU A 246 -31.50 -35.28 4.84
CA LEU A 246 -31.60 -36.19 3.69
C LEU A 246 -31.82 -37.64 4.15
N LEU A 247 -31.03 -38.12 5.12
CA LEU A 247 -31.13 -39.47 5.68
C LEU A 247 -32.47 -39.71 6.36
N ALA A 248 -32.93 -38.78 7.20
CA ALA A 248 -34.22 -38.84 7.88
C ALA A 248 -35.41 -38.85 6.91
N ARG A 249 -35.25 -38.26 5.71
CA ARG A 249 -36.27 -38.29 4.65
C ARG A 249 -36.24 -39.61 3.86
N THR A 250 -35.13 -40.35 3.89
CA THR A 250 -34.95 -41.63 3.18
C THR A 250 -35.15 -42.88 4.05
N GLU A 251 -35.04 -42.80 5.39
CA GLU A 251 -35.28 -43.94 6.31
C GLU A 251 -36.26 -43.60 7.45
N PRO A 252 -37.36 -44.36 7.66
CA PRO A 252 -38.33 -44.06 8.72
C PRO A 252 -37.98 -44.60 10.13
N VAL A 253 -36.90 -45.38 10.32
CA VAL A 253 -36.63 -46.10 11.60
C VAL A 253 -35.13 -46.11 11.94
N GLY A 254 -34.52 -44.93 12.09
CA GLY A 254 -33.10 -44.76 12.44
C GLY A 254 -32.88 -44.40 13.92
N ASP A 255 -31.73 -44.84 14.45
CA ASP A 255 -31.26 -44.68 15.83
C ASP A 255 -31.19 -43.20 16.28
N THR A 256 -32.07 -42.79 17.20
CA THR A 256 -32.16 -41.42 17.72
C THR A 256 -30.93 -40.96 18.51
N SER A 257 -30.06 -41.89 18.92
CA SER A 257 -28.82 -41.57 19.65
C SER A 257 -27.81 -40.80 18.78
N VAL A 258 -27.78 -41.09 17.48
CA VAL A 258 -26.91 -40.41 16.51
C VAL A 258 -27.32 -38.95 16.36
N ILE A 259 -28.63 -38.69 16.24
CA ILE A 259 -29.19 -37.33 16.13
C ILE A 259 -28.90 -36.50 17.39
N GLN A 260 -29.03 -37.10 18.58
CA GLN A 260 -28.72 -36.42 19.85
C GLN A 260 -27.22 -36.08 19.98
N GLY A 261 -26.33 -37.00 19.60
CA GLY A 261 -24.88 -36.75 19.62
C GLY A 261 -24.45 -35.58 18.73
N PHE A 262 -25.02 -35.47 17.53
CA PHE A 262 -24.76 -34.34 16.63
C PHE A 262 -25.32 -33.01 17.16
N ALA A 263 -26.50 -33.01 17.81
CA ALA A 263 -27.08 -31.81 18.42
C ALA A 263 -26.24 -31.28 19.60
N ASP A 264 -25.70 -32.18 20.42
CA ASP A 264 -24.80 -31.83 21.53
C ASP A 264 -23.45 -31.28 21.00
N GLU A 265 -22.90 -31.89 19.96
CA GLU A 265 -21.67 -31.42 19.30
C GLU A 265 -21.85 -30.04 18.66
N ALA A 266 -22.99 -29.81 17.98
CA ALA A 266 -23.35 -28.51 17.41
C ALA A 266 -23.48 -27.43 18.49
N THR A 267 -24.09 -27.77 19.64
CA THR A 267 -24.22 -26.84 20.77
C THR A 267 -22.85 -26.49 21.36
N ALA A 268 -22.00 -27.49 21.62
CA ALA A 268 -20.64 -27.27 22.13
C ALA A 268 -19.77 -26.43 21.17
N LEU A 269 -19.97 -26.60 19.86
CA LEU A 269 -19.25 -25.83 18.85
C LEU A 269 -19.73 -24.37 18.78
N LYS A 270 -21.05 -24.12 18.85
CA LYS A 270 -21.62 -22.77 18.92
C LYS A 270 -21.13 -21.99 20.14
N ASP A 271 -21.03 -22.65 21.29
CA ASP A 271 -20.45 -22.06 22.50
C ASP A 271 -18.97 -21.72 22.32
N THR A 272 -18.22 -22.61 21.67
CA THR A 272 -16.80 -22.39 21.35
C THR A 272 -16.60 -21.22 20.39
N LEU A 273 -17.43 -21.14 19.35
CA LEU A 273 -17.44 -20.03 18.40
C LEU A 273 -17.71 -18.70 19.13
N THR A 274 -18.79 -18.64 19.91
CA THR A 274 -19.18 -17.45 20.67
C THR A 274 -18.05 -16.99 21.60
N ARG A 275 -17.43 -17.92 22.34
CA ARG A 275 -16.30 -17.62 23.22
C ARG A 275 -15.08 -17.11 22.44
N SER A 276 -14.80 -17.71 21.28
CA SER A 276 -13.66 -17.32 20.44
C SER A 276 -13.83 -15.92 19.81
N ILE A 277 -15.04 -15.59 19.34
CA ILE A 277 -15.37 -14.27 18.80
C ILE A 277 -15.27 -13.20 19.90
N ASN A 278 -15.83 -13.47 21.08
CA ASN A 278 -15.74 -12.54 22.21
C ASN A 278 -14.28 -12.29 22.64
N ALA A 279 -13.48 -13.36 22.75
CA ALA A 279 -12.05 -13.23 23.06
C ALA A 279 -11.27 -12.43 21.99
N ALA A 280 -11.61 -12.61 20.70
CA ALA A 280 -11.03 -11.81 19.63
C ALA A 280 -11.47 -10.34 19.71
N ARG A 281 -12.74 -10.07 20.01
CA ARG A 281 -13.28 -8.71 20.16
C ARG A 281 -12.61 -7.96 21.30
N ASP A 282 -12.42 -8.60 22.44
CA ASP A 282 -11.77 -7.99 23.60
C ASP A 282 -10.29 -7.71 23.35
N ALA A 283 -9.58 -8.62 22.65
CA ALA A 283 -8.20 -8.37 22.21
C ALA A 283 -8.10 -7.22 21.18
N GLY A 284 -9.11 -7.04 20.32
CA GLY A 284 -9.17 -5.90 19.41
C GLY A 284 -9.39 -4.57 20.15
N ARG A 285 -10.18 -4.57 21.23
CA ARG A 285 -10.41 -3.38 22.06
C ARG A 285 -9.15 -2.91 22.77
N THR A 286 -8.33 -3.82 23.29
CA THR A 286 -7.06 -3.44 23.94
C THR A 286 -6.05 -2.85 22.96
N LEU A 287 -6.09 -3.25 21.69
CA LEU A 287 -5.27 -2.65 20.64
C LEU A 287 -5.72 -1.25 20.20
N ALA A 288 -7.01 -0.94 20.35
CA ALA A 288 -7.58 0.34 19.90
C ALA A 288 -7.44 1.47 20.94
N LEU A 289 -7.11 1.15 22.19
CA LEU A 289 -6.86 2.14 23.22
C LEU A 289 -5.43 2.67 23.07
N PRO A 290 -5.20 3.97 22.78
CA PRO A 290 -3.88 4.55 22.89
C PRO A 290 -3.46 4.51 24.37
N GLU A 291 -2.26 3.99 24.66
CA GLU A 291 -1.59 4.27 25.94
C GLU A 291 -1.11 5.72 26.00
#